data_AF-A0ABD4E9F8-F1
#
_entry.id   AF-A0ABD4E9F8-F1
#
_cell.length_a   1.000
_cell.length_b   1.000
_cell.length_c   1.000
_cell.angle_alpha   90.00
_cell.angle_beta   90.00
_cell.angle_gamma   90.00
#
_symmetry.space_group_name_H-M   'P 1'
#
loop_
_entity.id
_entity.type
_entity.pdbx_description
1 polymer ?
#
loop_
_entity_poly.entity_id
_entity_poly.type
_entity_poly.pdbx_seq_one_letter_code
_entity_poly.pdbx_strand_id
1 'polypeptide(L)'
;MDPYVDYDPTTSGGFDQFMESLRDRDSGSPIVSARRFATALHIDMQTLARLAHVHRNTVSRLAGSESVQKFLRDALRIIRAATDISSDVQRALFWYRNEPLPTFDYKTAEQLVSEGRTEDLLRYVTSLETGAAG
;
A
#
# COMPACT_ATOMS: atom_id res chain seq x y z
N MET A 1 -20.83 35.63 -16.11
CA MET A 1 -19.56 35.81 -16.83
C MET A 1 -18.65 34.72 -16.33
N ASP A 2 -18.83 33.60 -17.00
CA ASP A 2 -18.51 32.21 -16.72
C ASP A 2 -16.99 31.90 -16.76
N PRO A 3 -16.54 30.66 -16.49
CA PRO A 3 -17.29 29.46 -16.08
C PRO A 3 -16.60 28.63 -14.96
N TYR A 4 -17.30 27.60 -14.48
CA TYR A 4 -16.74 26.32 -14.01
C TYR A 4 -15.38 26.39 -13.28
N VAL A 5 -15.41 26.42 -11.95
CA VAL A 5 -14.39 25.64 -11.22
C VAL A 5 -14.88 24.20 -11.28
N ASP A 6 -14.56 23.56 -12.40
CA ASP A 6 -14.39 22.12 -12.45
C ASP A 6 -13.24 21.81 -11.49
N TYR A 7 -13.56 21.58 -10.22
CA TYR A 7 -12.69 20.79 -9.37
C TYR A 7 -13.24 19.38 -9.50
N ASP A 8 -12.94 18.71 -10.61
CA ASP A 8 -12.77 17.27 -10.59
C ASP A 8 -11.29 17.00 -10.27
N PRO A 9 -10.90 16.89 -8.98
CA PRO A 9 -9.60 16.33 -8.65
C PRO A 9 -9.72 14.82 -8.80
N THR A 10 -9.94 14.34 -10.02
CA THR A 10 -10.10 12.92 -10.41
C THR A 10 -9.22 12.03 -9.53
N THR A 11 -9.78 11.46 -8.46
CA THR A 11 -9.29 10.32 -7.67
C THR A 11 -7.87 10.38 -7.04
N SER A 12 -6.99 11.29 -7.45
CA SER A 12 -5.54 11.20 -7.19
C SER A 12 -5.13 11.91 -5.89
N GLY A 13 -5.93 12.89 -5.45
CA GLY A 13 -5.64 13.63 -4.21
C GLY A 13 -5.54 12.74 -2.96
N GLY A 14 -6.29 11.63 -2.92
CA GLY A 14 -6.26 10.69 -1.81
C GLY A 14 -4.95 9.90 -1.70
N PHE A 15 -4.48 9.33 -2.82
CA PHE A 15 -3.25 8.53 -2.82
C PHE A 15 -2.00 9.40 -2.69
N ASP A 16 -1.94 10.54 -3.39
CA ASP A 16 -0.79 11.46 -3.30
C ASP A 16 -0.67 12.05 -1.89
N GLN A 17 -1.78 12.43 -1.25
CA GLN A 17 -1.79 12.86 0.15
C GLN A 17 -1.36 11.73 1.10
N PHE A 18 -1.81 10.51 0.83
CA PHE A 18 -1.38 9.33 1.59
C PHE A 18 0.12 9.10 1.47
N MET A 19 0.69 9.14 0.26
CA MET A 19 2.13 9.01 0.02
C MET A 19 2.94 10.09 0.74
N GLU A 20 2.50 11.34 0.69
CA GLU A 20 3.11 12.45 1.43
C GLU A 20 3.06 12.23 2.95
N SER A 21 1.96 11.66 3.46
CA SER A 21 1.84 11.33 4.88
C SER A 21 2.86 10.27 5.32
N LEU A 22 3.22 9.33 4.45
CA LEU A 22 4.14 8.23 4.76
C LEU A 22 5.62 8.63 4.70
N ARG A 23 5.95 9.72 4.01
CA ARG A 23 7.33 10.15 3.80
C ARG A 23 8.01 10.54 5.13
N ASP A 24 9.20 10.00 5.36
CA ASP A 24 10.03 10.43 6.48
C ASP A 24 10.68 11.78 6.17
N ARG A 25 10.18 12.85 6.80
CA ARG A 25 10.68 14.22 6.56
C ARG A 25 11.97 14.52 7.33
N ASP A 26 12.31 13.70 8.32
CA ASP A 26 13.48 13.89 9.19
C ASP A 26 14.74 13.26 8.58
N SER A 27 14.57 12.17 7.82
CA SER A 27 15.69 11.37 7.33
C SER A 27 16.46 11.96 6.13
N GLY A 28 16.01 13.06 5.53
CA GLY A 28 16.63 13.67 4.33
C GLY A 28 16.69 12.77 3.08
N SER A 29 16.20 11.53 3.19
CA SER A 29 16.27 10.47 2.19
C SER A 29 14.86 10.13 1.69
N PRO A 30 14.69 9.69 0.44
CA PRO A 30 13.38 9.31 -0.11
C PRO A 30 12.93 7.93 0.42
N ILE A 31 12.80 7.80 1.74
CA ILE A 31 12.38 6.57 2.43
C ILE A 31 10.95 6.67 2.94
N VAL A 32 10.27 5.52 2.96
CA VAL A 32 8.94 5.38 3.53
C VAL A 32 9.07 5.13 5.03
N SER A 33 8.37 5.91 5.85
CA SER A 33 8.40 5.73 7.30
C SER A 33 7.59 4.49 7.70
N ALA A 34 8.29 3.43 8.12
CA ALA A 34 7.68 2.19 8.61
C ALA A 34 6.66 2.44 9.74
N ARG A 35 6.93 3.41 10.62
CA ARG A 35 6.02 3.79 11.71
C ARG A 35 4.70 4.35 11.18
N ARG A 36 4.78 5.30 10.24
CA ARG A 36 3.58 5.92 9.66
C ARG A 36 2.78 4.92 8.84
N PHE A 37 3.45 4.03 8.13
CA PHE A 37 2.80 2.94 7.39
C PHE A 37 2.08 1.97 8.33
N ALA A 38 2.71 1.56 9.43
CA ALA A 38 2.06 0.72 10.44
C ALA A 38 0.84 1.41 11.06
N THR A 39 0.94 2.71 11.36
CA THR A 39 -0.20 3.51 11.84
C THR A 39 -1.34 3.56 10.83
N ALA A 40 -1.05 3.81 9.55
CA ALA A 40 -2.08 3.86 8.51
C ALA A 40 -2.79 2.51 8.32
N LEU A 41 -2.04 1.42 8.43
CA LEU A 41 -2.62 0.08 8.40
C LEU A 41 -3.25 -0.35 9.72
N HIS A 42 -3.20 0.44 10.80
CA HIS A 42 -3.63 0.05 12.14
C HIS A 42 -2.99 -1.27 12.64
N ILE A 43 -1.69 -1.44 12.39
CA ILE A 43 -0.89 -2.57 12.89
C ILE A 43 0.24 -2.07 13.81
N ASP A 44 0.71 -2.96 14.67
CA ASP A 44 1.88 -2.68 15.50
C ASP A 44 3.19 -2.97 14.75
N MET A 45 4.30 -2.43 15.26
CA MET A 45 5.62 -2.57 14.62
C MET A 45 6.12 -4.03 14.59
N GLN A 46 5.70 -4.89 15.52
CA GLN A 46 6.07 -6.31 15.50
C GLN A 46 5.32 -7.03 14.39
N THR A 47 4.05 -6.72 14.18
CA THR A 47 3.30 -7.25 13.03
C THR A 47 3.93 -6.81 11.71
N LEU A 48 4.29 -5.53 11.56
CA LEU A 48 5.02 -5.06 10.38
C LEU A 48 6.35 -5.81 10.18
N ALA A 49 7.12 -6.01 11.26
CA ALA A 49 8.39 -6.73 11.20
C ALA A 49 8.21 -8.19 10.72
N ARG A 50 7.15 -8.88 11.18
CA ARG A 50 6.81 -10.23 10.71
C ARG A 50 6.46 -10.23 9.23
N LEU A 51 5.65 -9.28 8.78
CA LEU A 51 5.24 -9.18 7.38
C LEU A 51 6.42 -8.91 6.44
N ALA A 52 7.37 -8.08 6.87
CA ALA A 52 8.59 -7.78 6.14
C ALA A 52 9.71 -8.83 6.33
N HIS A 53 9.44 -9.96 7.00
CA HIS A 53 10.41 -11.03 7.28
C HIS A 53 11.73 -10.57 7.94
N VAL A 54 11.64 -9.58 8.83
CA VAL A 54 12.80 -8.97 9.49
C VAL A 54 12.73 -9.13 11.00
N HIS A 55 13.90 -9.29 11.62
CA HIS A 55 13.99 -9.36 13.06
C HIS A 55 13.68 -7.99 13.71
N ARG A 56 12.88 -7.96 14.78
CA ARG A 56 12.42 -6.72 15.46
C ARG A 56 13.55 -5.73 15.80
N ASN A 57 14.73 -6.25 16.12
CA ASN A 57 15.92 -5.45 16.48
C ASN A 57 16.47 -4.65 15.29
N THR A 58 16.19 -5.07 14.06
CA THR A 58 16.58 -4.41 12.82
C THR A 58 15.56 -3.35 12.43
N VAL A 59 14.26 -3.60 12.62
CA VAL A 59 13.19 -2.65 12.28
C VAL A 59 13.23 -1.39 13.14
N SER A 60 13.49 -1.54 14.45
CA SER A 60 13.54 -0.40 15.37
C SER A 60 14.78 0.48 15.18
N ARG A 61 15.88 -0.10 14.66
CA ARG A 61 17.16 0.61 14.43
C ARG A 61 17.34 1.11 13.01
N LEU A 62 16.68 0.49 12.04
CA LEU A 62 16.82 0.77 10.62
C LEU A 62 15.43 0.72 9.98
N ALA A 63 14.63 1.77 10.18
CA ALA A 63 13.44 2.00 9.35
C ALA A 63 13.81 2.02 7.84
N GLY A 64 15.08 2.31 7.52
CA GLY A 64 15.65 2.23 6.17
C GLY A 64 16.26 0.88 5.77
N SER A 65 16.03 -0.22 6.51
CA SER A 65 16.48 -1.55 6.07
C SER A 65 15.91 -1.89 4.70
N GLU A 66 16.74 -2.43 3.80
CA GLU A 66 16.36 -2.72 2.42
C GLU A 66 15.15 -3.65 2.34
N SER A 67 15.08 -4.67 3.20
CA SER A 67 13.94 -5.60 3.25
C SER A 67 12.64 -4.92 3.68
N VAL A 68 12.70 -4.02 4.66
CA VAL A 68 11.53 -3.25 5.11
C VAL A 68 11.08 -2.31 4.01
N GLN A 69 12.02 -1.55 3.42
CA GLN A 69 11.70 -0.62 2.34
C GLN A 69 11.17 -1.37 1.11
N LYS A 70 11.69 -2.58 0.81
CA LYS A 70 11.16 -3.43 -0.25
C LYS A 70 9.71 -3.83 0.03
N PHE A 71 9.41 -4.37 1.21
CA PHE A 71 8.05 -4.71 1.60
C PHE A 71 7.10 -3.50 1.52
N LEU A 72 7.53 -2.34 2.04
CA LEU A 72 6.74 -1.11 2.00
C LEU A 72 6.45 -0.68 0.56
N ARG A 73 7.46 -0.70 -0.33
CA ARG A 73 7.26 -0.38 -1.76
C ARG A 73 6.34 -1.37 -2.45
N ASP A 74 6.50 -2.66 -2.16
CA ASP A 74 5.67 -3.72 -2.74
C ASP A 74 4.21 -3.55 -2.31
N ALA A 75 3.95 -3.28 -1.02
CA ALA A 75 2.61 -3.00 -0.51
C ALA A 75 2.01 -1.73 -1.15
N LEU A 76 2.80 -0.64 -1.27
CA LEU A 76 2.33 0.61 -1.87
C LEU A 76 1.96 0.46 -3.35
N ARG A 77 2.68 -0.38 -4.11
CA ARG A 77 2.32 -0.68 -5.50
C ARG A 77 0.93 -1.33 -5.61
N ILE A 78 0.63 -2.27 -4.72
CA ILE A 78 -0.67 -2.94 -4.67
C ILE A 78 -1.77 -1.98 -4.23
N ILE A 79 -1.53 -1.19 -3.18
CA ILE A 79 -2.50 -0.19 -2.71
C ILE A 79 -2.77 0.84 -3.80
N ARG A 80 -1.76 1.26 -4.57
CA ARG A 80 -1.94 2.16 -5.72
C ARG A 80 -2.86 1.54 -6.76
N ALA A 81 -2.57 0.34 -7.23
CA ALA A 81 -3.38 -0.35 -8.22
C ALA A 81 -4.84 -0.55 -7.73
N ALA A 82 -5.03 -0.92 -6.47
CA ALA A 82 -6.37 -1.02 -5.89
C ALA A 82 -7.07 0.33 -5.73
N THR A 83 -6.32 1.41 -5.49
CA THR A 83 -6.86 2.79 -5.42
C THR A 83 -7.27 3.27 -6.81
N ASP A 84 -6.51 2.94 -7.86
CA ASP A 84 -6.87 3.30 -9.24
C ASP A 84 -8.23 2.67 -9.65
N ILE A 85 -8.54 1.47 -9.16
CA ILE A 85 -9.85 0.81 -9.38
C ILE A 85 -10.95 1.38 -8.47
N SER A 86 -10.70 1.48 -7.17
CA SER A 86 -11.73 1.85 -6.18
C SER A 86 -12.00 3.35 -6.09
N SER A 87 -11.09 4.15 -6.65
CA SER A 87 -11.02 5.60 -6.48
C SER A 87 -10.95 6.10 -5.02
N ASP A 88 -10.65 5.23 -4.06
CA ASP A 88 -10.61 5.55 -2.64
C ASP A 88 -9.49 4.78 -1.94
N VAL A 89 -8.50 5.52 -1.43
CA VAL A 89 -7.35 4.95 -0.71
C VAL A 89 -7.76 4.21 0.58
N GLN A 90 -8.78 4.69 1.30
CA GLN A 90 -9.25 4.02 2.52
C GLN A 90 -9.91 2.69 2.17
N ARG A 91 -10.66 2.65 1.07
CA ARG A 91 -11.25 1.42 0.56
C ARG A 91 -10.18 0.43 0.08
N ALA A 92 -9.15 0.92 -0.61
CA ALA A 92 -8.00 0.10 -1.01
C ALA A 92 -7.22 -0.47 0.18
N LEU A 93 -6.99 0.33 1.23
CA LEU A 93 -6.36 -0.13 2.47
C LEU A 93 -7.22 -1.18 3.20
N PHE A 94 -8.54 -0.97 3.23
CA PHE A 94 -9.47 -1.93 3.82
C PHE A 94 -9.44 -3.27 3.08
N TRP A 95 -9.54 -3.24 1.75
CA TRP A 95 -9.43 -4.41 0.87
C TRP A 95 -8.09 -5.12 1.08
N TYR A 96 -6.99 -4.36 1.05
CA TYR A 96 -5.63 -4.90 1.17
C TYR A 96 -5.45 -5.76 2.43
N ARG A 97 -6.05 -5.33 3.55
CA ARG A 97 -5.89 -5.98 4.84
C ARG A 97 -6.95 -7.05 5.12
N ASN A 98 -8.19 -6.83 4.72
CA ASN A 98 -9.32 -7.60 5.22
C ASN A 98 -9.97 -8.52 4.19
N GLU A 99 -9.76 -8.28 2.89
CA GLU A 99 -10.48 -9.05 1.86
C GLU A 99 -9.71 -10.32 1.48
N PRO A 100 -10.22 -11.52 1.80
CA PRO A 100 -9.61 -12.76 1.37
C PRO A 100 -9.86 -12.98 -0.12
N LEU A 101 -8.82 -13.33 -0.86
CA LEU A 101 -8.90 -13.51 -2.31
C LEU A 101 -9.06 -15.01 -2.64
N PRO A 102 -10.20 -15.45 -3.21
CA PRO A 102 -10.44 -16.87 -3.48
C PRO A 102 -9.42 -17.49 -4.43
N THR A 103 -8.90 -16.71 -5.38
CA THR A 103 -7.85 -17.13 -6.33
C THR A 103 -6.52 -17.44 -5.64
N PHE A 104 -6.34 -16.98 -4.41
CA PHE A 104 -5.10 -17.12 -3.64
C PHE A 104 -5.34 -17.87 -2.32
N ASP A 105 -6.15 -18.94 -2.36
CA ASP A 105 -6.44 -19.78 -1.20
C ASP A 105 -7.06 -18.99 -0.03
N TYR A 106 -7.86 -17.97 -0.34
CA TYR A 106 -8.48 -17.06 0.63
C TYR A 106 -7.47 -16.25 1.47
N LYS A 107 -6.25 -16.08 0.97
CA LYS A 107 -5.27 -15.16 1.57
C LYS A 107 -5.61 -13.72 1.26
N THR A 108 -5.27 -12.82 2.17
CA THR A 108 -5.40 -11.38 1.95
C THR A 108 -4.24 -10.85 1.11
N ALA A 109 -4.43 -9.69 0.48
CA ALA A 109 -3.37 -9.01 -0.26
C ALA A 109 -2.13 -8.74 0.62
N GLU A 110 -2.33 -8.37 1.89
CA GLU A 110 -1.24 -8.23 2.87
C GLU A 110 -0.38 -9.49 3.01
N GLN A 111 -1.03 -10.65 3.12
CA GLN A 111 -0.34 -11.93 3.24
C GLN A 111 0.44 -12.27 1.97
N LEU A 112 -0.13 -12.00 0.80
CA LEU A 112 0.53 -12.26 -0.48
C LEU A 112 1.76 -11.39 -0.70
N VAL A 113 1.70 -10.11 -0.31
CA VAL A 113 2.87 -9.22 -0.35
C VAL A 113 3.96 -9.71 0.60
N SER A 114 3.58 -10.18 1.80
CA SER A 114 4.53 -10.78 2.74
C SER A 114 5.16 -12.06 2.19
N GLU A 115 4.42 -12.89 1.46
CA GLU A 115 4.93 -14.10 0.80
C GLU A 115 5.79 -13.82 -0.45
N GLY A 116 5.96 -12.56 -0.83
CA GLY A 116 6.71 -12.16 -2.03
C GLY A 116 5.94 -12.38 -3.34
N ARG A 117 4.62 -12.61 -3.27
CA ARG A 117 3.73 -12.82 -4.42
C ARG A 117 3.12 -11.52 -4.96
N THR A 118 3.81 -10.41 -4.79
CA THR A 118 3.37 -9.07 -5.21
C THR A 118 3.06 -9.02 -6.71
N GLU A 119 3.88 -9.65 -7.55
CA GLU A 119 3.69 -9.63 -9.01
C GLU A 119 2.44 -10.42 -9.45
N ASP A 120 2.15 -11.56 -8.79
CA ASP A 120 0.92 -12.32 -9.04
C ASP A 120 -0.31 -11.48 -8.67
N LEU A 121 -0.24 -10.81 -7.53
CA LEU A 121 -1.32 -9.97 -7.04
C LEU A 121 -1.53 -8.74 -7.93
N LEU A 122 -0.46 -8.10 -8.39
CA LEU A 122 -0.55 -6.96 -9.31
C LEU A 122 -1.21 -7.37 -10.64
N ARG A 123 -0.85 -8.55 -11.18
CA ARG A 123 -1.48 -9.11 -12.38
C ARG A 123 -2.97 -9.36 -12.15
N TYR A 124 -3.34 -9.90 -10.99
CA TYR A 124 -4.74 -10.12 -10.62
C TYR A 124 -5.52 -8.81 -10.56
N VAL A 125 -5.02 -7.79 -9.84
CA VAL A 125 -5.67 -6.48 -9.70
C VAL A 125 -5.81 -5.80 -11.06
N THR A 126 -4.75 -5.80 -11.88
CA THR A 126 -4.79 -5.25 -13.25
C THR A 126 -5.82 -5.98 -14.12
N SER A 127 -5.95 -7.30 -13.96
CA SER A 127 -6.94 -8.10 -14.69
C SER A 127 -8.37 -7.72 -14.30
N LEU A 128 -8.63 -7.37 -13.03
CA LEU A 128 -9.93 -6.87 -12.59
C LEU A 128 -10.27 -5.52 -13.22
N GLU A 129 -9.30 -4.62 -13.35
CA GLU A 129 -9.47 -3.34 -14.05
C GLU A 129 -9.85 -3.55 -15.52
N THR A 130 -9.15 -4.44 -16.22
CA THR A 130 -9.44 -4.73 -17.64
C THR A 130 -10.75 -5.51 -17.85
N GLY A 131 -11.14 -6.35 -16.90
CA GLY A 131 -12.37 -7.14 -16.96
C GLY A 131 -13.63 -6.34 -16.65
N ALA A 132 -13.52 -5.25 -15.89
CA ALA A 132 -14.64 -4.34 -15.62
C ALA A 132 -14.94 -3.38 -16.80
N ALA A 133 -14.01 -3.24 -17.75
CA ALA A 133 -14.13 -2.37 -18.92
C ALA A 133 -14.61 -3.09 -20.20
N GLY A 134 -14.91 -4.39 -20.13
CA GLY A 134 -15.29 -5.25 -21.26
C GLY A 134 -16.75 -5.67 -21.29
#